data_AF-A0A7T1MPG1-F1
#
_entry.id   AF-A0A7T1MPG1-F1
#
_cell.length_a   1.000
_cell.length_b   1.000
_cell.length_c   1.000
_cell.angle_alpha   90.00
_cell.angle_beta   90.00
_cell.angle_gamma   90.00
#
_symmetry.space_group_name_H-M   'P 1'
#
loop_
_entity.id
_entity.type
_entity.pdbx_description
1 polymer ?
#
loop_
_entity_poly.entity_id
_entity_poly.type
_entity_poly.pdbx_seq_one_letter_code
_entity_poly.pdbx_strand_id
1 'polypeptide(L)'
;MGVVPPHASTAAAMEALRRQGICSNAAQQWLSQEPSDESTRQHLLAEIYDRLEDCPSPATEWQAVRDVLNDDELLAALLGLSAVSIRRYCKGERQCSDAVAARLHWLALVIDQLEGTYNAHGIRRWFQRPRSSLDGQAPRDRLKGDWDPDDAAIRAIASLAHSACIGMVAS
;
A
#
# COMPACT_ATOMS: atom_id res chain seq x y z
N MET A 1 -5.97 26.08 26.17
CA MET A 1 -6.36 26.32 24.76
C MET A 1 -5.24 25.82 23.88
N GLY A 2 -5.37 24.60 23.35
CA GLY A 2 -4.38 24.03 22.44
C GLY A 2 -4.57 24.64 21.06
N VAL A 3 -3.52 25.26 20.53
CA VAL A 3 -3.50 25.75 19.14
C VAL A 3 -3.59 24.52 18.24
N VAL A 4 -4.74 24.35 17.59
CA VAL A 4 -4.90 23.37 16.50
C VAL A 4 -3.92 23.82 15.41
N PRO A 5 -2.97 22.97 14.98
CA PRO A 5 -2.07 23.34 13.88
C PRO A 5 -2.92 23.68 12.64
N PRO A 6 -2.55 24.70 11.85
CA PRO A 6 -3.35 25.09 10.69
C PRO A 6 -3.50 23.89 9.77
N HIS A 7 -4.74 23.46 9.55
CA HIS A 7 -5.05 22.44 8.55
C HIS A 7 -4.46 22.91 7.22
N ALA A 8 -3.54 22.13 6.65
CA ALA A 8 -2.99 22.43 5.34
C ALA A 8 -4.15 22.58 4.35
N SER A 9 -4.17 23.68 3.60
CA SER A 9 -5.19 23.87 2.57
C SER A 9 -5.09 22.73 1.56
N THR A 10 -6.21 22.35 0.92
CA THR A 10 -6.20 21.30 -0.11
C THR A 10 -5.19 21.60 -1.21
N ALA A 11 -4.96 22.88 -1.54
CA ALA A 11 -3.91 23.30 -2.47
C ALA A 11 -2.49 23.00 -1.95
N ALA A 12 -2.22 23.21 -0.66
CA ALA A 12 -0.94 22.84 -0.06
C ALA A 12 -0.72 21.33 -0.05
N ALA A 13 -1.78 20.54 0.14
CA ALA A 13 -1.73 19.08 0.02
C ALA A 13 -1.44 18.64 -1.42
N MET A 14 -2.12 19.19 -2.43
CA MET A 14 -1.87 18.87 -3.83
C MET A 14 -0.44 19.23 -4.27
N GLU A 15 0.10 20.36 -3.82
CA GLU A 15 1.49 20.73 -4.11
C GLU A 15 2.50 19.81 -3.41
N ALA A 16 2.17 19.29 -2.22
CA ALA A 16 2.99 18.28 -1.55
C ALA A 16 2.98 16.94 -2.31
N LEU A 17 1.82 16.47 -2.75
CA LEU A 17 1.68 15.26 -3.58
C LEU A 17 2.51 15.39 -4.86
N ARG A 18 2.36 16.51 -5.59
CA ARG A 18 3.12 16.80 -6.80
C ARG A 18 4.63 16.78 -6.55
N ARG A 19 5.10 17.40 -5.47
CA ARG A 19 6.54 17.46 -5.12
C ARG A 19 7.13 16.09 -4.80
N GLN A 20 6.34 15.20 -4.20
CA GLN A 20 6.74 13.84 -3.87
C GLN A 20 6.55 12.87 -5.05
N GLY A 21 6.04 13.35 -6.19
CA GLY A 21 5.79 12.52 -7.38
C GLY A 21 4.53 11.65 -7.29
N ILE A 22 3.70 11.84 -6.26
CA ILE A 22 2.50 11.05 -5.97
C ILE A 22 1.30 11.68 -6.70
N CYS A 23 0.55 10.89 -7.48
CA CYS A 23 -0.60 11.36 -8.28
C CYS A 23 -0.34 12.67 -9.07
N SER A 24 0.90 12.90 -9.51
CA SER A 24 1.41 14.22 -9.90
C SER A 24 0.60 14.91 -11.00
N ASN A 25 0.15 14.15 -12.01
CA ASN A 25 -0.70 14.66 -13.10
C ASN A 25 -2.09 15.09 -12.61
N ALA A 26 -2.73 14.29 -11.76
CA ALA A 26 -4.05 14.60 -11.22
C ALA A 26 -3.99 15.77 -10.23
N ALA A 27 -2.96 15.80 -9.37
CA ALA A 27 -2.68 16.94 -8.49
C ALA A 27 -2.42 18.24 -9.28
N GLN A 28 -1.69 18.17 -10.40
CA GLN A 28 -1.48 19.31 -11.28
C GLN A 28 -2.78 19.79 -11.94
N GLN A 29 -3.62 18.87 -12.42
CA GLN A 29 -4.92 19.23 -12.99
C GLN A 29 -5.80 19.91 -11.95
N TRP A 30 -5.85 19.40 -10.71
CA TRP A 30 -6.59 20.02 -9.62
C TRP A 30 -6.11 21.44 -9.29
N LEU A 31 -4.79 21.65 -9.23
CA LEU A 31 -4.18 22.96 -8.98
C LEU A 31 -4.46 23.98 -10.10
N SER A 32 -4.77 23.49 -11.30
CA SER A 32 -5.05 24.30 -12.49
C SER A 32 -6.53 24.68 -12.61
N GLN A 33 -7.43 24.15 -11.78
CA GLN A 33 -8.86 24.44 -11.83
C GLN A 33 -9.23 25.71 -11.04
N GLU A 34 -10.06 26.55 -11.65
CA GLU A 34 -10.64 27.72 -11.00
C GLU A 34 -11.55 27.30 -9.82
N PRO A 35 -11.58 28.05 -8.70
CA PRO A 35 -12.39 27.70 -7.53
C PRO A 35 -13.90 27.65 -7.77
N SER A 36 -14.39 28.23 -8.86
CA SER A 36 -15.81 28.28 -9.22
C SER A 36 -16.35 26.97 -9.80
N ASP A 37 -15.48 26.03 -10.19
CA ASP A 37 -15.88 24.70 -10.68
C ASP A 37 -15.68 23.62 -9.59
N GLU A 38 -16.50 23.74 -8.55
CA GLU A 38 -16.46 22.86 -7.37
C GLU A 38 -16.77 21.39 -7.73
N SER A 39 -17.65 21.15 -8.72
CA SER A 39 -18.00 19.80 -9.19
C SER A 39 -16.79 19.10 -9.82
N THR A 40 -16.07 19.79 -10.71
CA THR A 40 -14.86 19.23 -11.34
C THR A 40 -13.75 19.02 -10.32
N ARG A 41 -13.58 19.92 -9.35
CA ARG A 41 -12.60 19.76 -8.26
C ARG A 41 -12.90 18.59 -7.35
N GLN A 42 -14.17 18.32 -7.04
CA GLN A 42 -14.59 17.16 -6.25
C GLN A 42 -14.35 15.85 -7.01
N HIS A 43 -14.64 15.82 -8.31
CA HIS A 43 -14.37 14.65 -9.14
C HIS A 43 -12.88 14.33 -9.22
N LEU A 44 -12.04 15.35 -9.45
CA LEU A 44 -10.58 15.20 -9.45
C LEU A 44 -10.04 14.80 -8.06
N LEU A 45 -10.65 15.29 -6.98
CA LEU A 45 -10.30 14.85 -5.62
C LEU A 45 -10.61 13.37 -5.41
N ALA A 46 -11.78 12.89 -5.84
CA ALA A 46 -12.13 11.48 -5.76
C ALA A 46 -11.18 10.62 -6.60
N GLU A 47 -10.85 11.04 -7.82
CA GLU A 47 -9.86 10.35 -8.67
C GLU A 47 -8.45 10.35 -8.06
N ILE A 48 -8.06 11.43 -7.39
CA ILE A 48 -6.80 11.49 -6.63
C ILE A 48 -6.86 10.56 -5.43
N TYR A 49 -7.97 10.49 -4.70
CA TYR A 49 -8.13 9.54 -3.59
C TYR A 49 -8.02 8.09 -4.06
N ASP A 50 -8.75 7.70 -5.10
CA ASP A 50 -8.69 6.36 -5.67
C ASP A 50 -7.27 6.05 -6.17
N ARG A 51 -6.60 7.00 -6.81
CA ARG A 51 -5.21 6.81 -7.27
C ARG A 51 -4.17 6.86 -6.18
N LEU A 52 -4.45 7.53 -5.06
CA LEU A 52 -3.55 7.57 -3.91
C LEU A 52 -3.46 6.19 -3.26
N GLU A 53 -4.58 5.46 -3.26
CA GLU A 53 -4.60 4.06 -2.83
C GLU A 53 -3.72 3.17 -3.69
N ASP A 54 -3.54 3.50 -4.98
CA ASP A 54 -2.66 2.77 -5.92
C ASP A 54 -1.24 3.36 -6.03
N CYS A 55 -0.96 4.49 -5.36
CA CYS A 55 0.32 5.17 -5.48
C CYS A 55 1.31 4.66 -4.42
N PRO A 56 2.43 4.04 -4.84
CA PRO A 56 3.46 3.65 -3.89
C PRO A 56 4.06 4.90 -3.23
N SER A 57 4.05 4.94 -1.90
CA SER A 57 4.86 5.85 -1.11
C SER A 57 5.87 5.04 -0.29
N PRO A 58 7.00 4.61 -0.90
CA PRO A 58 7.87 3.65 -0.25
C PRO A 58 8.38 4.11 1.11
N ALA A 59 8.68 5.41 1.26
CA ALA A 59 9.19 5.96 2.52
C ALA A 59 8.24 5.76 3.71
N THR A 60 6.92 5.85 3.50
CA THR A 60 5.92 5.65 4.56
C THR A 60 5.50 4.19 4.67
N GLU A 61 5.40 3.49 3.55
CA GLU A 61 4.98 2.08 3.51
C GLU A 61 6.01 1.14 4.14
N TRP A 62 7.31 1.42 3.97
CA TRP A 62 8.37 0.61 4.55
C TRP A 62 8.22 0.47 6.07
N GLN A 63 7.95 1.59 6.75
CA GLN A 63 7.82 1.59 8.21
C GLN A 63 6.50 0.94 8.63
N ALA A 64 5.38 1.29 8.00
CA ALA A 64 4.06 0.73 8.32
C ALA A 64 4.01 -0.80 8.16
N VAL A 65 4.44 -1.31 7.00
CA VAL A 65 4.49 -2.76 6.74
C VAL A 65 5.43 -3.47 7.71
N ARG A 66 6.59 -2.86 7.99
CA ARG A 66 7.57 -3.43 8.92
C ARG A 66 7.05 -3.49 10.35
N ASP A 67 6.28 -2.50 10.80
CA ASP A 67 5.71 -2.49 12.15
C ASP A 67 4.66 -3.58 12.34
N VAL A 68 3.81 -3.81 11.34
CA VAL A 68 2.80 -4.88 11.37
C VAL A 68 3.47 -6.25 11.35
N LEU A 69 4.40 -6.47 10.42
CA LEU A 69 5.05 -7.76 10.28
C LEU A 69 6.03 -8.02 11.42
N ASN A 70 6.79 -7.01 11.86
CA ASN A 70 7.83 -7.09 12.90
C ASN A 70 8.77 -8.29 12.72
N ASP A 71 9.09 -8.62 11.47
CA ASP A 71 9.91 -9.75 11.06
C ASP A 71 10.54 -9.44 9.70
N ASP A 72 11.80 -8.99 9.72
CA ASP A 72 12.54 -8.59 8.51
C ASP A 72 12.76 -9.78 7.56
N GLU A 73 12.80 -11.02 8.04
CA GLU A 73 12.95 -12.22 7.21
C GLU A 73 11.65 -12.55 6.49
N LEU A 74 10.52 -12.44 7.19
CA LEU A 74 9.21 -12.59 6.56
C LEU A 74 8.97 -11.49 5.52
N LEU A 75 9.26 -10.23 5.86
CA LEU A 75 9.12 -9.10 4.92
C LEU A 75 10.02 -9.29 3.69
N ALA A 76 11.27 -9.71 3.88
CA ALA A 76 12.17 -10.05 2.79
C ALA A 76 11.59 -11.15 1.90
N ALA A 77 11.07 -12.22 2.50
CA ALA A 77 10.45 -13.32 1.77
C ALA A 77 9.22 -12.86 0.96
N LEU A 78 8.37 -12.01 1.53
CA LEU A 78 7.16 -11.52 0.85
C LEU A 78 7.47 -10.58 -0.32
N LEU A 79 8.57 -9.81 -0.25
CA LEU A 79 8.97 -8.89 -1.32
C LEU A 79 9.91 -9.50 -2.35
N GLY A 80 10.33 -10.76 -2.17
CA GLY A 80 11.35 -11.40 -3.01
C GLY A 80 12.72 -10.76 -2.86
N LEU A 81 13.05 -10.26 -1.66
CA LEU A 81 14.30 -9.56 -1.35
C LEU A 81 15.13 -10.30 -0.30
N SER A 82 16.32 -9.76 0.01
CA SER A 82 17.13 -10.19 1.15
C SER A 82 16.84 -9.32 2.38
N ALA A 83 16.95 -9.86 3.59
CA ALA A 83 16.80 -9.10 4.83
C ALA A 83 17.81 -7.93 4.95
N VAL A 84 18.99 -8.05 4.32
CA VAL A 84 19.96 -6.96 4.21
C VAL A 84 19.40 -5.81 3.38
N SER A 85 18.75 -6.11 2.25
CA SER A 85 18.11 -5.09 1.40
C SER A 85 17.01 -4.35 2.15
N ILE A 86 16.15 -5.08 2.88
CA ILE A 86 15.09 -4.50 3.72
C ILE A 86 15.66 -3.45 4.67
N ARG A 87 16.68 -3.82 5.46
CA ARG A 87 17.30 -2.88 6.42
C ARG A 87 17.86 -1.62 5.77
N ARG A 88 18.43 -1.72 4.57
CA ARG A 88 18.96 -0.55 3.83
C ARG A 88 17.84 0.34 3.28
N TYR A 89 16.75 -0.25 2.81
CA TYR A 89 15.57 0.50 2.38
C TYR A 89 14.90 1.24 3.54
N CYS A 90 14.66 0.58 4.67
CA CYS A 90 14.05 1.21 5.85
C CYS A 90 14.89 2.35 6.44
N LYS A 91 16.21 2.34 6.25
CA LYS A 91 17.11 3.42 6.68
C LYS A 91 17.26 4.56 5.65
N GLY A 92 16.65 4.43 4.47
CA GLY A 92 16.85 5.39 3.37
C GLY A 92 18.26 5.34 2.76
N GLU A 93 19.06 4.33 3.10
CA GLU A 93 20.43 4.15 2.57
C GLU A 93 20.44 3.65 1.12
N ARG A 94 19.26 3.28 0.58
CA ARG A 94 19.08 2.80 -0.79
C ARG A 94 17.79 3.34 -1.38
N GLN A 95 17.87 3.84 -2.61
CA GLN A 95 16.69 4.23 -3.39
C GLN A 95 15.90 2.98 -3.82
N CYS A 96 14.61 2.98 -3.54
CA CYS A 96 13.67 1.93 -3.93
C CYS A 96 13.52 1.93 -5.47
N SER A 97 13.64 0.76 -6.11
CA SER A 97 13.27 0.64 -7.52
C SER A 97 11.76 0.55 -7.66
N ASP A 98 11.22 0.90 -8.83
CA ASP A 98 9.78 0.87 -9.10
C ASP A 98 9.16 -0.51 -8.85
N ALA A 99 9.85 -1.58 -9.26
CA ALA A 99 9.39 -2.95 -9.00
C ALA A 99 9.29 -3.25 -7.49
N VAL A 100 10.25 -2.79 -6.68
CA VAL A 100 10.19 -2.99 -5.23
C VAL A 100 9.12 -2.11 -4.59
N ALA A 101 8.95 -0.88 -5.10
CA ALA A 101 7.92 0.04 -4.66
C ALA A 101 6.53 -0.54 -4.92
N ALA A 102 6.28 -1.07 -6.12
CA ALA A 102 5.02 -1.72 -6.48
C ALA A 102 4.72 -2.95 -5.59
N ARG A 103 5.72 -3.80 -5.32
CA ARG A 103 5.55 -4.96 -4.42
C ARG A 103 5.26 -4.55 -2.98
N LEU A 104 5.96 -3.53 -2.48
CA LEU A 104 5.77 -3.00 -1.13
C LEU A 104 4.37 -2.41 -0.97
N HIS A 105 3.96 -1.63 -1.94
CA HIS A 105 2.65 -1.01 -1.98
C HIS A 105 1.53 -2.06 -2.05
N TRP A 106 1.65 -3.04 -2.95
CA TRP A 106 0.75 -4.18 -3.00
C TRP A 106 0.64 -4.90 -1.65
N LEU A 107 1.76 -5.11 -0.97
CA LEU A 107 1.78 -5.76 0.34
C LEU A 107 1.09 -4.89 1.41
N ALA A 108 1.27 -3.56 1.37
CA ALA A 108 0.59 -2.63 2.26
C ALA A 108 -0.94 -2.72 2.10
N LEU A 109 -1.45 -2.73 0.86
CA LEU A 109 -2.88 -2.88 0.58
C LEU A 109 -3.45 -4.22 1.06
N VAL A 110 -2.71 -5.32 0.86
CA VAL A 110 -3.12 -6.63 1.39
C VAL A 110 -3.16 -6.62 2.91
N ILE A 111 -2.18 -5.99 3.57
CA ILE A 111 -2.15 -5.88 5.03
C ILE A 111 -3.34 -5.06 5.53
N ASP A 112 -3.64 -3.92 4.91
CA ASP A 112 -4.77 -3.05 5.25
C ASP A 112 -6.10 -3.82 5.23
N GLN A 113 -6.35 -4.58 4.16
CA GLN A 113 -7.55 -5.43 4.07
C GLN A 113 -7.63 -6.48 5.19
N LEU A 114 -6.48 -6.99 5.66
CA LEU A 114 -6.42 -7.98 6.71
C LEU A 114 -6.52 -7.39 8.12
N GLU A 115 -6.09 -6.14 8.33
CA GLU A 115 -6.15 -5.45 9.64
C GLU A 115 -7.59 -5.32 10.15
N GLY A 116 -8.56 -5.21 9.25
CA GLY A 116 -9.98 -5.24 9.61
C GLY A 116 -10.41 -6.54 10.32
N THR A 117 -9.72 -7.66 10.06
CA THR A 117 -10.12 -9.01 10.55
C THR A 117 -9.11 -9.63 11.51
N TYR A 118 -7.83 -9.28 11.39
CA TYR A 118 -6.73 -9.92 12.09
C TYR A 118 -5.83 -8.89 12.77
N ASN A 119 -5.35 -9.23 13.97
CA ASN A 119 -4.22 -8.50 14.56
C ASN A 119 -2.90 -8.83 13.85
N ALA A 120 -1.83 -8.10 14.16
CA ALA A 120 -0.49 -8.29 13.58
C ALA A 120 0.01 -9.76 13.63
N HIS A 121 -0.26 -10.49 14.72
CA HIS A 121 0.12 -11.91 14.80
C HIS A 121 -0.71 -12.79 13.83
N GLY A 122 -2.01 -12.51 13.74
CA GLY A 122 -2.90 -13.14 12.77
C GLY A 122 -2.48 -12.88 11.33
N ILE A 123 -2.09 -11.64 11.00
CA ILE A 123 -1.60 -11.24 9.68
C ILE A 123 -0.33 -12.00 9.31
N ARG A 124 0.69 -12.03 10.19
CA ARG A 124 1.91 -12.84 9.97
C ARG A 124 1.58 -14.29 9.65
N ARG A 125 0.69 -14.89 10.45
CA ARG A 125 0.26 -16.29 10.28
C ARG A 125 -0.57 -16.47 9.00
N TRP A 126 -1.32 -15.45 8.59
CA TRP A 126 -2.17 -15.49 7.40
C TRP A 126 -1.34 -15.75 6.14
N PHE A 127 -0.19 -15.08 6.00
CA PHE A 127 0.74 -15.24 4.89
C PHE A 127 1.45 -16.60 4.87
N GLN A 128 1.58 -17.25 6.02
CA GLN A 128 2.31 -18.52 6.18
C GLN A 128 1.40 -19.75 6.11
N ARG A 129 0.08 -19.57 6.18
CA ARG A 129 -0.88 -20.67 6.21
C ARG A 129 -1.30 -21.08 4.81
N PRO A 130 -1.21 -22.38 4.46
CA PRO A 130 -1.84 -22.97 3.29
C PRO A 130 -3.30 -22.56 3.11
N ARG A 131 -3.71 -22.27 1.87
CA ARG A 131 -5.08 -21.91 1.52
C ARG A 131 -5.60 -22.83 0.44
N SER A 132 -6.76 -23.42 0.65
CA SER A 132 -7.44 -24.24 -0.37
C SER A 132 -7.73 -23.43 -1.64
N SER A 133 -8.07 -22.15 -1.50
CA SER A 133 -8.25 -21.20 -2.61
C SER A 133 -6.96 -20.86 -3.38
N LEU A 134 -5.79 -21.25 -2.86
CA LEU A 134 -4.48 -21.09 -3.49
C LEU A 134 -3.83 -22.47 -3.73
N ASP A 135 -4.63 -23.48 -4.05
CA ASP A 135 -4.20 -24.86 -4.35
C ASP A 135 -3.39 -25.50 -3.21
N GLY A 136 -3.74 -25.18 -1.96
CA GLY A 136 -3.05 -25.68 -0.76
C GLY A 136 -1.70 -25.01 -0.49
N GLN A 137 -1.33 -23.96 -1.22
CA GLN A 137 -0.10 -23.20 -0.95
C GLN A 137 -0.36 -22.04 0.00
N ALA A 138 0.66 -21.64 0.75
CA ALA A 138 0.60 -20.40 1.53
C ALA A 138 0.87 -19.18 0.63
N PRO A 139 0.30 -18.00 0.92
CA PRO A 139 0.59 -16.77 0.18
C PRO A 139 2.10 -16.49 0.00
N ARG A 140 2.90 -16.67 1.06
CA ARG A 140 4.36 -16.49 1.00
C ARG A 140 5.07 -17.41 -0.01
N ASP A 141 4.47 -18.56 -0.31
CA ASP A 141 5.09 -19.53 -1.21
C ASP A 141 4.90 -19.16 -2.68
N ARG A 142 3.89 -18.34 -2.98
CA ARG A 142 3.63 -17.76 -4.29
C ARG A 142 4.39 -16.45 -4.53
N LEU A 143 4.70 -15.72 -3.46
CA LEU A 143 5.44 -14.45 -3.50
C LEU A 143 6.96 -14.66 -3.53
N LYS A 144 7.46 -15.51 -4.43
CA LYS A 144 8.90 -15.83 -4.55
C LYS A 144 9.47 -15.37 -5.88
N GLY A 145 10.74 -14.96 -5.87
CA GLY A 145 11.44 -14.50 -7.07
C GLY A 145 10.94 -13.14 -7.54
N ASP A 146 10.92 -12.94 -8.86
CA ASP A 146 10.56 -11.67 -9.49
C ASP A 146 9.07 -11.60 -9.88
N TRP A 147 8.19 -11.72 -8.88
CA TRP A 147 6.75 -11.62 -9.11
C TRP A 147 6.30 -10.16 -9.36
N ASP A 148 5.17 -10.02 -10.05
CA ASP A 148 4.54 -8.73 -10.34
C ASP A 148 3.14 -8.67 -9.68
N PRO A 149 2.76 -7.55 -9.04
CA PRO A 149 1.39 -7.34 -8.54
C PRO A 149 0.29 -7.63 -9.57
N ASP A 150 0.56 -7.41 -10.86
CA ASP A 150 -0.34 -7.63 -11.98
C ASP A 150 -0.32 -9.07 -12.51
N ASP A 151 0.42 -9.98 -11.89
CA ASP A 151 0.33 -11.39 -12.22
C ASP A 151 -0.99 -11.98 -11.74
N ALA A 152 -1.62 -12.83 -12.55
CA ALA A 152 -2.88 -13.49 -12.20
C ALA A 152 -2.77 -14.32 -10.90
N ALA A 153 -1.62 -14.94 -10.67
CA ALA A 153 -1.35 -15.71 -9.45
C ALA A 153 -1.30 -14.84 -8.19
N ILE A 154 -0.89 -13.56 -8.33
CA ILE A 154 -0.75 -12.60 -7.23
C ILE A 154 -2.09 -11.90 -6.96
N ARG A 155 -2.83 -11.54 -8.01
CA ARG A 155 -4.22 -11.04 -7.88
C ARG A 155 -5.13 -11.97 -7.09
N ALA A 156 -4.93 -13.29 -7.18
CA ALA A 156 -5.69 -14.27 -6.40
C ALA A 156 -5.46 -14.12 -4.89
N ILE A 157 -4.25 -13.71 -4.46
CA ILE A 157 -3.93 -13.48 -3.05
C ILE A 157 -4.63 -12.23 -2.53
N ALA A 158 -4.60 -11.13 -3.30
CA ALA A 158 -5.31 -9.89 -2.96
C ALA A 158 -6.83 -10.12 -2.88
N SER A 159 -7.39 -10.85 -3.85
CA SER A 159 -8.82 -11.21 -3.84
C SER A 159 -9.21 -12.02 -2.60
N LEU A 160 -8.32 -12.90 -2.13
CA LEU A 160 -8.51 -13.68 -0.91
C LEU A 160 -8.49 -12.81 0.35
N ALA A 161 -7.57 -11.85 0.43
CA ALA A 161 -7.51 -10.89 1.53
C ALA A 161 -8.78 -10.02 1.58
N HIS A 162 -9.22 -9.52 0.43
CA HIS A 162 -10.44 -8.73 0.30
C HIS A 162 -11.69 -9.50 0.75
N SER A 163 -11.79 -10.77 0.36
CA SER A 163 -12.89 -11.66 0.77
C SER A 163 -12.93 -11.88 2.29
N ALA A 164 -11.78 -11.89 2.96
CA ALA A 164 -11.71 -12.03 4.41
C ALA A 164 -12.33 -10.80 5.13
N CYS A 165 -12.12 -9.61 4.57
CA CYS A 165 -12.73 -8.37 5.07
C CYS A 165 -14.25 -8.35 4.85
N ILE A 166 -14.73 -8.67 3.64
CA ILE A 166 -16.17 -8.65 3.31
C ILE A 166 -16.97 -9.70 4.10
N GLY A 167 -16.38 -10.88 4.35
CA GLY A 167 -17.04 -11.95 5.10
C GLY A 167 -17.51 -11.56 6.51
N MET A 168 -16.99 -10.47 7.08
CA MET A 168 -17.45 -9.93 8.36
C MET A 168 -18.58 -8.90 8.24
N VAL A 169 -18.71 -8.20 7.11
CA VAL A 169 -19.74 -7.16 6.91
C VAL A 169 -21.12 -7.77 6.62
N ALA A 170 -21.14 -9.00 6.11
CA ALA A 170 -22.36 -9.72 5.74
C ALA A 170 -22.94 -10.64 6.85
N SER A 171 -22.51 -10.51 8.10
CA SER A 171 -23.00 -11.32 9.25
C SER A 171 -23.92 -10.52 10.18
#